data_AF-A0A815WSU4-F1
#
_entry.id   AF-A0A815WSU4-F1
#
_cell.length_a   1.000
_cell.length_b   1.000
_cell.length_c   1.000
_cell.angle_alpha   90.00
_cell.angle_beta   90.00
_cell.angle_gamma   90.00
#
_symmetry.space_group_name_H-M   'P 1'
#
loop_
_entity.id
_entity.type
_entity.pdbx_description
1 polymer ?
#
loop_
_entity_poly.entity_id
_entity_poly.type
_entity_poly.pdbx_seq_one_letter_code
_entity_poly.pdbx_strand_id
1 'polypeptide(L)'
;LNQPGLDVVDDDQTVVIADYWNHRIIQWKNGDTTNGQVVAGGKGEGNGLHQLHHPTDVLIDKETDSLIVCDRGNQRVVRWSRRSGTTQGEILIDNIYCWGLAMDEQ
;
A
#
# COMPACT_ATOMS: atom_id res chain seq x y z
N LEU A 1 8.92 -13.20 -17.34
CA LEU A 1 7.51 -13.08 -16.94
C LEU A 1 7.50 -12.29 -15.64
N ASN A 2 7.34 -10.96 -15.71
CA ASN A 2 7.39 -10.08 -14.53
C ASN A 2 6.10 -10.24 -13.73
N GLN A 3 6.25 -10.67 -12.48
CA GLN A 3 5.19 -10.93 -11.50
C GLN A 3 4.33 -9.66 -11.31
N PRO A 4 3.00 -9.71 -11.47
CA PRO A 4 2.13 -8.73 -10.85
C PRO A 4 2.13 -9.02 -9.34
N GLY A 5 2.66 -8.09 -8.55
CA GLY A 5 2.46 -8.06 -7.09
C GLY A 5 1.00 -7.73 -6.83
N LEU A 6 0.15 -8.74 -6.93
CA LEU A 6 -1.22 -8.69 -6.48
C LEU A 6 -1.23 -9.42 -5.15
N ASP A 7 -1.05 -8.67 -4.06
CA ASP A 7 -1.40 -9.17 -2.74
C ASP A 7 -2.78 -8.61 -2.38
N VAL A 8 -3.62 -9.48 -1.83
CA VAL A 8 -4.99 -9.18 -1.40
C VAL A 8 -5.03 -9.51 0.08
N VAL A 9 -5.03 -8.45 0.90
CA VAL A 9 -5.39 -8.60 2.30
C VAL A 9 -6.91 -8.48 2.40
N ASP A 10 -7.56 -9.58 2.76
CA ASP A 10 -8.96 -9.63 3.18
C ASP A 10 -8.99 -9.45 4.70
N ASP A 11 -9.33 -8.26 5.15
CA ASP A 11 -9.97 -8.09 6.45
C ASP A 11 -11.48 -8.18 6.17
N ASP A 12 -12.31 -8.78 7.04
CA ASP A 12 -13.70 -9.27 6.77
C ASP A 12 -14.64 -8.36 5.93
N GLN A 13 -14.27 -7.11 5.66
CA GLN A 13 -15.00 -6.13 4.87
C GLN A 13 -14.18 -5.33 3.83
N THR A 14 -12.89 -5.56 3.62
CA THR A 14 -12.07 -4.78 2.69
C THR A 14 -10.97 -5.59 2.00
N VAL A 15 -10.78 -5.30 0.71
CA VAL A 15 -9.68 -5.78 -0.13
C VAL A 15 -8.77 -4.60 -0.46
N VAL A 16 -7.47 -4.73 -0.21
CA VAL A 16 -6.46 -3.71 -0.56
C VAL A 16 -5.51 -4.28 -1.62
N ILE A 17 -5.18 -3.49 -2.63
CA ILE A 17 -4.38 -3.91 -3.78
C ILE A 17 -3.25 -2.92 -4.04
N ALA A 18 -2.03 -3.44 -4.18
CA ALA A 18 -0.90 -2.71 -4.74
C ALA A 18 -1.02 -2.64 -6.28
N ASP A 19 -1.46 -1.50 -6.80
CA ASP A 19 -1.62 -1.28 -8.24
C ASP A 19 -0.27 -0.84 -8.84
N TYR A 20 0.62 -1.83 -9.00
CA TYR A 20 2.05 -1.66 -9.28
C TYR A 20 2.39 -0.65 -10.39
N TRP A 21 1.75 -0.77 -11.56
CA TRP A 21 2.03 0.10 -12.72
C TRP A 21 1.32 1.45 -12.66
N ASN A 22 0.38 1.62 -11.73
CA ASN A 22 -0.30 2.89 -11.49
C ASN A 22 0.18 3.61 -10.23
N HIS A 23 1.24 3.09 -9.58
CA HIS A 23 1.95 3.79 -8.51
C HIS A 23 1.03 4.22 -7.35
N ARG A 24 0.15 3.30 -6.94
CA ARG A 24 -0.89 3.57 -5.94
C ARG A 24 -1.34 2.31 -5.22
N ILE A 25 -1.99 2.52 -4.08
CA ILE A 25 -2.75 1.49 -3.39
C ILE A 25 -4.23 1.82 -3.53
N ILE A 26 -5.03 0.81 -3.86
CA ILE A 26 -6.49 0.94 -3.99
C ILE A 26 -7.17 0.00 -2.99
N GLN A 27 -8.22 0.50 -2.35
CA GLN A 27 -9.07 -0.26 -1.43
C GLN A 27 -10.48 -0.42 -2.01
N TRP A 28 -11.04 -1.61 -1.89
CA TRP A 28 -12.45 -1.92 -2.13
C TRP A 28 -13.10 -2.41 -0.85
N LYS A 29 -14.40 -2.17 -0.73
CA LYS A 29 -15.24 -2.89 0.23
C LYS A 29 -15.47 -4.31 -0.31
N ASN A 30 -15.38 -5.33 0.54
CA ASN A 30 -15.67 -6.70 0.14
C ASN A 30 -17.10 -6.79 -0.43
N GLY A 31 -17.23 -7.42 -1.60
CA GLY A 31 -18.47 -7.49 -2.38
C GLY A 31 -18.79 -6.26 -3.24
N ASP A 32 -18.04 -5.15 -3.15
CA ASP A 32 -18.16 -4.01 -4.06
C ASP A 32 -17.24 -4.19 -5.26
N THR A 33 -17.82 -4.22 -6.46
CA THR A 33 -17.09 -4.46 -7.72
C THR A 33 -16.83 -3.21 -8.54
N THR A 34 -17.31 -2.03 -8.10
CA THR A 34 -17.27 -0.80 -8.91
C THR A 34 -16.61 0.39 -8.22
N ASN A 35 -16.58 0.45 -6.88
CA ASN A 35 -16.12 1.64 -6.15
C ASN A 35 -14.76 1.45 -5.45
N GLY A 36 -13.70 1.28 -6.24
CA GLY A 36 -12.33 1.30 -5.72
C GLY A 36 -11.87 2.71 -5.33
N GLN A 37 -11.26 2.86 -4.16
CA GLN A 37 -10.75 4.13 -3.66
C GLN A 37 -9.23 4.12 -3.56
N VAL A 38 -8.57 5.17 -4.09
CA VAL A 38 -7.13 5.35 -3.90
C VAL A 38 -6.88 5.79 -2.47
N VAL A 39 -6.16 4.97 -1.70
CA VAL A 39 -5.90 5.18 -0.26
C VAL A 39 -4.44 5.54 0.03
N ALA A 40 -3.54 5.33 -0.94
CA ALA A 40 -2.14 5.78 -0.89
C ALA A 40 -1.57 5.97 -2.30
N GLY A 41 -0.60 6.87 -2.43
CA GLY A 41 -0.03 7.25 -3.72
C GLY A 41 -1.03 7.91 -4.67
N GLY A 42 -0.97 7.57 -5.97
CA GLY A 42 -1.90 8.07 -6.99
C GLY A 42 -1.68 9.53 -7.41
N LYS A 43 -0.56 10.14 -7.00
CA LYS A 43 -0.14 11.51 -7.37
C LYS A 43 1.04 11.49 -8.36
N GLY A 44 0.99 10.55 -9.30
CA GLY A 44 2.11 10.21 -10.17
C GLY A 44 3.21 9.41 -9.46
N GLU A 45 4.09 8.84 -10.26
CA GLU A 45 5.28 8.16 -9.77
C GLU A 45 6.29 9.15 -9.18
N GLY A 46 7.00 8.74 -8.14
CA GLY A 46 8.07 9.53 -7.56
C GLY A 46 8.40 9.13 -6.13
N ASN A 47 9.38 9.81 -5.54
CA ASN A 47 9.90 9.52 -4.21
C ASN A 47 9.39 10.46 -3.11
N GLY A 48 8.51 11.43 -3.46
CA GLY A 48 7.84 12.26 -2.48
C GLY A 48 7.04 11.42 -1.48
N LEU A 49 6.81 11.94 -0.27
CA LEU A 49 6.04 11.20 0.76
C LEU A 49 4.58 10.99 0.37
N HIS A 50 4.06 11.76 -0.59
CA HIS A 50 2.71 11.62 -1.13
C HIS A 50 2.67 10.80 -2.43
N GLN A 51 3.81 10.21 -2.83
CA GLN A 51 3.96 9.42 -4.05
C GLN A 51 4.46 8.01 -3.71
N LEU A 52 4.20 7.10 -4.63
CA LEU A 52 4.72 5.74 -4.65
C LEU A 52 5.45 5.51 -5.96
N HIS A 53 6.30 4.50 -6.00
CA HIS A 53 6.98 4.06 -7.19
C HIS A 53 7.01 2.53 -7.21
N HIS A 54 6.17 1.92 -8.07
CA HIS A 54 6.07 0.47 -8.22
C HIS A 54 5.87 -0.27 -6.89
N PRO A 55 4.79 0.03 -6.15
CA PRO A 55 4.50 -0.69 -4.92
C PRO A 55 4.25 -2.16 -5.24
N THR A 56 4.87 -3.07 -4.51
CA THR A 56 4.74 -4.52 -4.76
C THR A 56 3.83 -5.24 -3.79
N ASP A 57 3.65 -4.68 -2.59
CA ASP A 57 2.87 -5.30 -1.54
C ASP A 57 2.34 -4.26 -0.54
N VAL A 58 1.26 -4.62 0.15
CA VAL A 58 0.60 -3.82 1.17
C VAL A 58 -0.08 -4.71 2.21
N LEU A 59 0.08 -4.38 3.50
CA LEU A 59 -0.72 -4.96 4.57
C LEU A 59 -1.44 -3.90 5.41
N ILE A 60 -2.47 -4.35 6.12
CA ILE A 60 -3.20 -3.53 7.09
C ILE A 60 -2.63 -3.81 8.47
N ASP A 61 -2.09 -2.77 9.10
CA ASP A 61 -1.79 -2.75 10.52
C ASP A 61 -3.06 -2.29 11.27
N LYS A 62 -3.74 -3.26 11.90
CA LYS A 62 -4.97 -3.03 12.65
C LYS A 62 -4.75 -2.28 13.97
N GLU A 63 -3.57 -2.40 14.58
CA GLU A 63 -3.28 -1.75 15.85
C GLU A 63 -3.17 -0.23 15.66
N THR A 64 -2.51 0.19 14.57
CA THR A 64 -2.30 1.61 14.28
C THR A 64 -3.32 2.21 13.31
N ASP A 65 -4.20 1.38 12.74
CA ASP A 65 -5.12 1.72 11.64
C ASP A 65 -4.38 2.36 10.46
N SER A 66 -3.38 1.64 9.95
CA SER A 66 -2.49 2.10 8.89
C SER A 66 -2.27 1.02 7.82
N LEU A 67 -1.86 1.47 6.64
CA LEU A 67 -1.32 0.63 5.59
C LEU A 67 0.20 0.60 5.71
N ILE A 68 0.80 -0.58 5.64
CA ILE A 68 2.25 -0.74 5.47
C ILE A 68 2.49 -1.14 4.03
N VAL A 69 3.26 -0.34 3.29
CA VAL A 69 3.41 -0.47 1.83
C VAL A 69 4.87 -0.70 1.47
N CYS A 70 5.11 -1.69 0.63
CA CYS A 70 6.40 -1.90 -0.01
C CYS A 70 6.54 -1.05 -1.25
N ASP A 71 7.11 0.15 -1.07
CA ASP A 71 7.39 1.13 -2.11
C ASP A 71 8.71 0.79 -2.81
N ARG A 72 8.73 -0.36 -3.49
CA ARG A 72 9.94 -1.04 -3.98
C ARG A 72 10.78 -0.18 -4.91
N GLY A 73 10.16 0.57 -5.82
CA GLY A 73 10.87 1.45 -6.75
C GLY A 73 11.61 2.60 -6.04
N ASN A 74 11.17 2.95 -4.83
CA ASN A 74 11.84 3.92 -3.96
C ASN A 74 12.69 3.25 -2.86
N GLN A 75 12.83 1.93 -2.89
CA GLN A 75 13.67 1.15 -1.97
C GLN A 75 13.32 1.38 -0.49
N ARG A 76 12.02 1.47 -0.18
CA ARG A 76 11.56 1.78 1.17
C ARG A 76 10.27 1.04 1.52
N VAL A 77 10.00 0.93 2.81
CA VAL A 77 8.70 0.56 3.38
C VAL A 77 8.12 1.79 4.03
N VAL A 78 6.88 2.12 3.69
CA VAL A 78 6.18 3.31 4.20
C VAL A 78 4.91 2.93 4.92
N ARG A 79 4.58 3.69 5.98
CA ARG A 79 3.29 3.63 6.66
C ARG A 79 2.38 4.74 6.14
N TRP A 80 1.14 4.42 5.85
CA TRP A 80 0.08 5.38 5.53
C TRP A 80 -1.06 5.24 6.53
N SER A 81 -1.29 6.27 7.34
CA SER A 81 -2.45 6.32 8.23
C SER A 81 -3.74 6.34 7.41
N ARG A 82 -4.73 5.52 7.80
CA ARG A 82 -6.07 5.49 7.17
C ARG A 82 -7.01 6.53 7.76
N ARG A 83 -6.55 7.27 8.77
CA ARG A 83 -7.32 8.35 9.41
C ARG A 83 -7.52 9.50 8.43
N SER A 84 -8.67 10.17 8.56
CA SER A 84 -9.04 11.31 7.73
C SER A 84 -7.99 12.42 7.77
N GLY A 85 -7.70 13.02 6.61
CA GLY A 85 -6.73 14.10 6.45
C GLY A 85 -5.28 13.65 6.21
N THR A 86 -4.99 12.34 6.26
CA THR A 86 -3.68 11.82 5.86
C THR A 86 -3.48 11.99 4.35
N THR A 87 -2.38 12.60 3.92
CA THR A 87 -2.10 12.87 2.49
C THR A 87 -0.72 12.42 2.02
N GLN A 88 0.08 11.87 2.93
CA GLN A 88 1.45 11.41 2.72
C GLN A 88 1.78 10.27 3.68
N GLY A 89 2.71 9.40 3.28
CA GLY A 89 3.25 8.33 4.09
C GLY A 89 4.42 8.77 4.94
N GLU A 90 4.84 7.87 5.82
CA GLU A 90 6.00 7.97 6.70
C GLU A 90 6.95 6.82 6.40
N ILE A 91 8.25 7.10 6.30
CA ILE A 91 9.24 6.06 6.04
C ILE A 91 9.47 5.26 7.33
N LEU A 92 9.25 3.94 7.26
CA LEU A 92 9.58 3.02 8.36
C LEU A 92 10.98 2.42 8.18
N ILE A 93 11.28 2.02 6.96
CA ILE A 93 12.54 1.36 6.58
C ILE A 93 12.95 1.91 5.23
N ASP A 94 14.22 2.24 5.05
CA ASP A 94 14.81 2.66 3.78
C ASP A 94 15.97 1.73 3.35
N ASN A 95 16.44 1.93 2.13
CA ASN A 95 17.54 1.17 1.53
C ASN A 95 17.28 -0.35 1.43
N ILE A 96 16.03 -0.73 1.15
CA ILE A 96 15.63 -2.13 0.96
C ILE A 96 14.74 -2.32 -0.27
N TYR A 97 14.99 -3.38 -1.03
CA TYR A 97 14.06 -3.85 -2.07
C TYR A 97 13.05 -4.79 -1.44
N CYS A 98 11.98 -4.23 -0.87
CA CYS A 98 10.89 -5.04 -0.37
C CYS A 98 10.15 -5.71 -1.54
N TRP A 99 9.84 -7.01 -1.37
CA TRP A 99 9.05 -7.81 -2.31
C TRP A 99 7.76 -8.33 -1.70
N GLY A 100 7.72 -8.48 -0.37
CA GLY A 100 6.57 -8.93 0.38
C GLY A 100 6.67 -8.51 1.84
N LEU A 101 5.52 -8.41 2.49
CA LEU A 101 5.33 -8.07 3.89
C LEU A 101 4.55 -9.20 4.56
N ALA A 102 4.90 -9.45 5.81
CA ALA A 102 4.07 -10.18 6.73
C ALA A 102 4.19 -9.47 8.08
N MET A 103 3.10 -9.42 8.81
CA MET A 103 3.05 -8.92 10.18
C MET A 103 2.67 -10.09 11.07
N ASP A 104 3.32 -10.19 12.23
CA ASP A 104 3.02 -11.24 13.20
C ASP A 104 1.65 -10.96 13.86
N GLU A 105 0.86 -12.00 14.05
CA GLU A 105 -0.37 -11.92 14.84
C GLU A 105 0.02 -12.14 16.30
N GLN A 106 -0.02 -11.09 17.11
CA GLN A 106 0.18 -11.21 18.56
C GLN A 106 -0.97 -11.97 19.24
#